data_AF-A0A3D0NUI5-F1
#
_entry.id   AF-A0A3D0NUI5-F1
#
_cell.length_a   1.000
_cell.length_b   1.000
_cell.length_c   1.000
_cell.angle_alpha   90.00
_cell.angle_beta   90.00
_cell.angle_gamma   90.00
#
_symmetry.space_group_name_H-M   'P 1'
#
loop_
_entity.id
_entity.type
_entity.pdbx_description
1 polymer ?
#
loop_
_entity_poly.entity_id
_entity_poly.type
_entity_poly.pdbx_seq_one_letter_code
_entity_poly.pdbx_strand_id
1 'polypeptide(L)'
;VFSFEKLINVDNQLGPEMKSTGEVLGIANTLEEALYKGLIAAGYKMTKQGGVFITVRNPDKKEIGDVAKKYVALGFTLYATKGTAQTLRNYGLDVIEVDKIHENDKENTLTLIESGKINYVISTSSKGRIPTRDSVKIRRKTVERNIPCLTSIDTANALADSLKSRYSEYSTELVDINNMRTQKMKLRFTKMQGCGNDYIYFNCFHQKINNPEGLSVRFADRRYGIGGDGVILICPSDVADAKMRMFNLDGSEGKMCGNGIRCVGKYLFDHNMVQGDTVKIETLSGIKTLKAYRHDGVVDVLTVDMGRAVLASSEIPVAINKPRVINEPVTIGGVEYNITCVSMGNPHSVVFCNNVDKIDLEKVGPLFENSELFPERVNAEFVKVIDEHTIEMRVWERGSGETWACGTGACAVAVAAVENGLCKKNEPITVKLKGGNLVIEYTDDTVYLTGYAETVFEGEIEL
;
A
#
# COMPACT_ATOMS: atom_id res chain seq x y z
N VAL A 1 -1.63 22.65 19.92
CA VAL A 1 -0.56 23.08 19.00
C VAL A 1 0.69 23.35 19.82
N PHE A 2 1.70 22.47 19.73
CA PHE A 2 2.98 22.73 20.37
C PHE A 2 3.58 24.01 19.79
N SER A 3 3.85 25.01 20.63
CA SER A 3 4.30 26.34 20.20
C SER A 3 5.73 26.38 19.65
N PHE A 4 6.38 25.22 19.46
CA PHE A 4 7.78 25.15 19.04
C PHE A 4 7.99 25.63 17.61
N GLU A 5 7.05 25.37 16.69
CA GLU A 5 7.13 25.84 15.30
C GLU A 5 6.89 27.36 15.16
N LYS A 6 6.30 28.01 16.17
CA LYS A 6 5.94 29.43 16.14
C LYS A 6 6.97 30.35 16.78
N LEU A 7 7.94 29.82 17.52
CA LEU A 7 8.88 30.61 18.30
C LEU A 7 10.32 30.34 17.84
N ILE A 8 10.93 31.35 17.22
CA ILE A 8 12.33 31.33 16.82
C ILE A 8 13.20 31.44 18.10
N ASN A 9 14.26 30.62 18.23
CA ASN A 9 15.24 30.58 19.34
C ASN A 9 14.89 29.88 20.68
N VAL A 10 13.74 29.19 20.80
CA VAL A 10 13.41 28.44 22.06
C VAL A 10 14.05 27.05 22.14
N ASP A 11 14.38 26.61 23.35
CA ASP A 11 14.90 25.27 23.66
C ASP A 11 13.73 24.32 23.95
N ASN A 12 13.80 23.08 23.47
CA ASN A 12 12.76 22.05 23.63
C ASN A 12 12.88 21.26 24.96
N GLN A 13 13.83 21.62 25.81
CA GLN A 13 13.99 21.04 27.14
C GLN A 13 13.06 21.76 28.14
N LEU A 14 11.97 21.08 28.53
CA LEU A 14 10.92 21.60 29.43
C LEU A 14 11.47 22.14 30.76
N GLY A 15 10.96 23.30 31.20
CA GLY A 15 11.25 23.93 32.48
C GLY A 15 10.07 24.78 32.99
N PRO A 16 10.12 25.33 34.22
CA PRO A 16 9.01 26.04 34.87
C PRO A 16 8.48 27.26 34.09
N GLU A 17 9.30 27.83 33.21
CA GLU A 17 8.96 29.00 32.38
C GLU A 17 8.14 28.64 31.14
N MET A 18 8.01 27.35 30.81
CA MET A 18 7.24 26.86 29.66
C MET A 18 5.92 26.24 30.11
N LYS A 19 5.03 27.07 30.70
CA LYS A 19 3.69 26.65 31.17
C LYS A 19 2.69 26.28 30.06
N SER A 20 3.08 26.30 28.78
CA SER A 20 2.16 26.01 27.67
C SER A 20 2.84 25.21 26.56
N THR A 21 3.40 24.06 26.91
CA THR A 21 3.62 22.99 25.94
C THR A 21 2.38 22.12 25.98
N GLY A 22 1.55 22.18 24.94
CA GLY A 22 0.35 21.36 24.89
C GLY A 22 0.71 19.89 25.09
N GLU A 23 0.05 19.18 25.98
CA GLU A 23 0.26 17.74 26.14
C GLU A 23 -0.61 17.00 25.14
N VAL A 24 -0.12 15.86 24.67
CA VAL A 24 -0.86 15.01 23.73
C VAL A 24 -0.96 13.63 24.35
N LEU A 25 -2.20 13.15 24.46
CA LEU A 25 -2.50 11.79 24.91
C LEU A 25 -2.92 10.95 23.70
N GLY A 26 -2.16 9.89 23.43
CA GLY A 26 -2.55 8.87 22.47
C GLY A 26 -3.32 7.76 23.18
N ILE A 27 -4.57 7.51 22.78
CA ILE A 27 -5.40 6.42 23.31
C ILE A 27 -5.60 5.38 22.20
N ALA A 28 -5.24 4.13 22.50
CA ALA A 28 -5.45 2.99 21.63
C ALA A 28 -5.44 1.68 22.40
N ASN A 29 -5.76 0.58 21.71
CA ASN A 29 -5.75 -0.77 22.28
C ASN A 29 -4.33 -1.36 22.39
N THR A 30 -3.39 -0.84 21.61
CA THR A 30 -1.98 -1.27 21.61
C THR A 30 -1.08 -0.08 21.92
N LEU A 31 0.08 -0.35 22.51
CA LEU A 31 1.06 0.68 22.85
C LEU A 31 1.60 1.36 21.59
N GLU A 32 1.82 0.61 20.53
CA GLU A 32 2.35 1.10 19.26
C GLU A 32 1.41 2.10 18.59
N GLU A 33 0.10 1.81 18.58
CA GLU A 33 -0.92 2.72 18.04
C GLU A 33 -1.09 3.96 18.92
N ALA A 34 -1.06 3.79 20.25
CA ALA A 34 -1.14 4.91 21.19
C ALA A 34 0.05 5.86 21.02
N LEU A 35 1.26 5.30 20.92
CA LEU A 35 2.48 6.06 20.64
C LEU A 35 2.41 6.75 19.29
N TYR A 36 1.94 6.05 18.25
CA TYR A 36 1.77 6.62 16.91
C TYR A 36 0.85 7.84 16.93
N LYS A 37 -0.34 7.71 17.55
CA LYS A 37 -1.29 8.82 17.74
C LYS A 37 -0.66 9.97 18.52
N GLY A 38 0.03 9.66 19.61
CA GLY A 38 0.70 10.65 20.44
C GLY A 38 1.76 11.45 19.68
N LEU A 39 2.58 10.77 18.88
CA LEU A 39 3.64 11.38 18.09
C LEU A 39 3.07 12.26 16.96
N ILE A 40 2.08 11.78 16.20
CA ILE A 40 1.49 12.61 15.14
C ILE A 40 0.74 13.81 15.72
N ALA A 41 -0.08 13.62 16.74
CA ALA A 41 -0.79 14.75 17.35
C ALA A 41 0.17 15.74 18.04
N ALA A 42 1.39 15.32 18.38
CA ALA A 42 2.47 16.21 18.79
C ALA A 42 3.13 17.00 17.65
N GLY A 43 2.72 16.77 16.40
CA GLY A 43 3.22 17.46 15.20
C GLY A 43 4.38 16.74 14.50
N TYR A 44 4.71 15.50 14.88
CA TYR A 44 5.80 14.76 14.25
C TYR A 44 5.38 14.24 12.87
N LYS A 45 6.20 14.52 11.86
CA LYS A 45 6.08 13.87 10.55
C LYS A 45 6.75 12.49 10.59
N MET A 46 5.94 11.44 10.45
CA MET A 46 6.35 10.03 10.60
C MET A 46 6.89 9.43 9.28
N THR A 47 7.93 10.03 8.71
CA THR A 47 8.64 9.49 7.53
C THR A 47 9.27 8.13 7.83
N LYS A 48 9.10 7.14 6.95
CA LYS A 48 9.63 5.77 7.14
C LYS A 48 11.02 5.51 6.54
N GLN A 49 11.58 6.47 5.80
CA GLN A 49 12.89 6.38 5.16
C GLN A 49 13.59 7.74 5.17
N GLY A 50 14.90 7.76 4.89
CA GLY A 50 15.70 8.99 4.79
C GLY A 50 16.92 8.97 5.71
N GLY A 51 17.25 10.08 6.35
CA GLY A 51 18.43 10.18 7.23
C GLY A 51 18.10 10.31 8.71
N VAL A 52 18.91 9.67 9.57
CA VAL A 52 18.87 9.88 11.03
C VAL A 52 20.24 10.34 11.50
N PHE A 53 20.28 11.48 12.19
CA PHE A 53 21.50 11.96 12.84
C PHE A 53 21.50 11.61 14.33
N ILE A 54 22.56 10.94 14.79
CA ILE A 54 22.68 10.39 16.13
C ILE A 54 23.91 10.98 16.83
N THR A 55 23.67 11.62 17.97
CA THR A 55 24.72 12.12 18.85
C THR A 55 24.32 11.88 20.29
N VAL A 56 24.97 10.91 20.93
CA VAL A 56 24.57 10.46 22.27
C VAL A 56 25.68 10.59 23.30
N ARG A 57 25.29 10.66 24.57
CA ARG A 57 26.24 10.69 25.69
C ARG A 57 26.91 9.33 25.85
N ASN A 58 28.03 9.30 26.56
CA ASN A 58 28.75 8.04 26.80
C ASN A 58 27.92 6.94 27.50
N PRO A 59 27.05 7.22 28.51
CA PRO A 59 26.20 6.19 29.11
C PRO A 59 25.21 5.59 28.11
N ASP A 60 24.65 6.45 27.25
CA ASP A 60 23.61 6.14 26.27
C ASP A 60 24.14 5.30 25.08
N LYS A 61 25.47 5.22 24.91
CA LYS A 61 26.12 4.46 23.83
C LYS A 61 25.87 2.96 23.88
N LYS A 62 25.54 2.39 25.04
CA LYS A 62 25.27 0.95 25.17
C LYS A 62 23.92 0.55 24.56
N GLU A 63 22.95 1.45 24.58
CA GLU A 63 21.57 1.17 24.16
C GLU A 63 21.29 1.67 22.74
N ILE A 64 22.00 2.72 22.30
CA ILE A 64 21.75 3.33 20.98
C ILE A 64 22.01 2.38 19.81
N GLY A 65 22.88 1.38 19.98
CA GLY A 65 23.21 0.42 18.91
C GLY A 65 22.00 -0.37 18.46
N ASP A 66 21.18 -0.86 19.39
CA ASP A 66 19.99 -1.65 19.06
C ASP A 66 18.88 -0.79 18.48
N VAL A 67 18.74 0.46 18.95
CA VAL A 67 17.81 1.44 18.36
C VAL A 67 18.24 1.77 16.93
N ALA A 68 19.53 2.01 16.68
CA ALA A 68 20.05 2.33 15.35
C ALA A 68 19.84 1.19 14.34
N LYS A 69 19.97 -0.08 14.76
CA LYS A 69 19.61 -1.24 13.93
C LYS A 69 18.16 -1.18 13.45
N LYS A 70 17.22 -0.73 14.30
CA LYS A 70 15.81 -0.60 13.91
C LYS A 70 15.62 0.42 12.79
N TYR A 71 16.33 1.54 12.82
CA TYR A 71 16.31 2.54 11.76
C TYR A 71 16.95 2.03 10.45
N VAL A 72 18.08 1.31 10.52
CA VAL A 72 18.69 0.73 9.31
C VAL A 72 17.76 -0.31 8.67
N ALA A 73 17.07 -1.14 9.46
CA ALA A 73 16.08 -2.09 8.96
C ALA A 73 14.89 -1.42 8.26
N LEU A 74 14.60 -0.15 8.58
CA LEU A 74 13.59 0.66 7.89
C LEU A 74 14.15 1.39 6.65
N GLY A 75 15.45 1.25 6.34
CA GLY A 75 16.10 1.88 5.19
C GLY A 75 16.68 3.27 5.46
N PHE A 76 16.90 3.66 6.72
CA PHE A 76 17.52 4.95 7.03
C PHE A 76 19.04 4.94 6.88
N THR A 77 19.58 6.03 6.33
CA THR A 77 21.02 6.34 6.38
C THR A 77 21.37 6.94 7.74
N LEU A 78 22.40 6.38 8.39
CA LEU A 78 22.85 6.85 9.68
C LEU A 78 23.96 7.90 9.55
N TYR A 79 23.81 9.01 10.26
CA TYR A 79 24.82 10.05 10.43
C TYR A 79 25.16 10.16 11.91
N ALA A 80 26.44 10.30 12.28
CA ALA A 80 26.79 10.43 13.69
C ALA A 80 28.07 11.21 13.94
N THR A 81 28.19 11.80 15.13
CA THR A 81 29.45 12.39 15.59
C THR A 81 30.50 11.30 15.83
N LYS A 82 31.78 11.60 15.61
CA LYS A 82 32.92 10.64 15.69
C LYS A 82 32.82 9.59 16.80
N GLY A 83 32.60 10.02 18.05
CA GLY A 83 32.52 9.11 19.19
C GLY A 83 31.28 8.20 19.19
N THR A 84 30.19 8.63 18.57
CA THR A 84 28.97 7.85 18.38
C THR A 84 29.09 6.95 17.16
N ALA A 85 29.66 7.45 16.06
CA ALA A 85 29.93 6.68 14.84
C ALA A 85 30.80 5.45 15.13
N GLN A 86 31.88 5.62 15.91
CA GLN A 86 32.70 4.47 16.32
C GLN A 86 31.91 3.41 17.08
N THR A 87 30.98 3.83 17.93
CA THR A 87 30.13 2.90 18.69
C THR A 87 29.22 2.14 17.73
N LEU A 88 28.55 2.84 16.82
CA LEU A 88 27.64 2.22 15.85
C LEU A 88 28.37 1.27 14.88
N ARG A 89 29.58 1.62 14.44
CA ARG A 89 30.45 0.73 13.65
C ARG A 89 30.82 -0.56 14.40
N ASN A 90 31.06 -0.47 15.71
CA ASN A 90 31.30 -1.67 16.53
C ASN A 90 30.07 -2.58 16.62
N TYR A 91 28.86 -2.05 16.42
CA TYR A 91 27.62 -2.82 16.28
C TYR A 91 27.39 -3.35 14.86
N GLY A 92 28.34 -3.16 13.93
CA GLY A 92 28.27 -3.62 12.53
C GLY A 92 27.44 -2.71 11.62
N LEU A 93 27.18 -1.46 12.01
CA LEU A 93 26.37 -0.52 11.24
C LEU A 93 27.24 0.39 10.38
N ASP A 94 26.80 0.63 9.14
CA ASP A 94 27.39 1.66 8.29
C ASP A 94 26.87 3.05 8.71
N VAL A 95 27.80 3.99 8.90
CA VAL A 95 27.51 5.31 9.46
C VAL A 95 28.44 6.36 8.87
N ILE A 96 27.83 7.42 8.35
CA ILE A 96 28.52 8.61 7.86
C ILE A 96 28.91 9.46 9.06
N GLU A 97 30.22 9.70 9.20
CA GLU A 97 30.76 10.52 10.28
C GLU A 97 30.58 12.00 9.98
N VAL A 98 30.23 12.78 10.99
CA VAL A 98 29.96 14.22 10.89
C VAL A 98 30.73 14.97 11.97
N ASP A 99 31.48 15.99 11.58
CA ASP A 99 32.23 16.85 12.49
C ASP A 99 31.29 17.67 13.38
N LYS A 100 31.72 17.94 14.62
CA LYS A 100 30.97 18.84 15.51
C LYS A 100 31.07 20.29 15.04
N ILE A 101 30.18 21.12 15.57
CA ILE A 101 30.05 22.54 15.20
C ILE A 101 31.36 23.32 15.32
N HIS A 102 32.19 23.01 16.32
CA HIS A 102 33.46 23.68 16.57
C HIS A 102 34.67 23.02 15.88
N GLU A 103 34.47 21.87 15.24
CA GLU A 103 35.55 21.09 14.61
C GLU A 103 35.73 21.50 13.13
N ASN A 104 34.68 22.01 12.47
CA ASN A 104 34.72 22.39 11.05
C ASN A 104 33.69 23.48 10.72
N ASP A 105 34.11 24.57 10.08
CA ASP A 105 33.23 25.72 9.76
C ASP A 105 32.36 25.51 8.51
N LYS A 106 32.70 24.55 7.64
CA LYS A 106 32.00 24.33 6.34
C LYS A 106 31.14 23.07 6.32
N GLU A 107 31.61 21.98 6.93
CA GLU A 107 30.89 20.71 6.99
C GLU A 107 30.78 20.24 8.44
N ASN A 108 29.62 20.46 9.06
CA ASN A 108 29.40 20.09 10.46
C ASN A 108 27.94 19.69 10.69
N THR A 109 27.62 19.36 11.95
CA THR A 109 26.26 18.96 12.34
C THR A 109 25.17 19.96 11.94
N LEU A 110 25.44 21.27 11.94
CA LEU A 110 24.44 22.28 11.56
C LEU A 110 24.22 22.27 10.05
N THR A 111 25.28 22.22 9.25
CA THR A 111 25.14 22.22 7.78
C THR A 111 24.48 20.92 7.29
N LEU A 112 24.68 19.80 7.99
CA LEU A 112 23.95 18.56 7.73
C LEU A 112 22.44 18.70 8.01
N ILE A 113 22.06 19.32 9.14
CA ILE A 113 20.64 19.60 9.45
C ILE A 113 20.02 20.52 8.39
N GLU A 114 20.80 21.45 7.83
CA GLU A 114 20.35 22.35 6.76
C GLU A 114 20.28 21.69 5.38
N SER A 115 21.01 20.60 5.16
CA SER A 115 21.12 19.93 3.86
C SER A 115 19.83 19.27 3.36
N GLY A 116 18.83 19.10 4.24
CA GLY A 116 17.60 18.36 3.93
C GLY A 116 17.77 16.83 3.91
N LYS A 117 18.97 16.31 4.20
CA LYS A 117 19.26 14.87 4.20
C LYS A 117 18.78 14.13 5.45
N ILE A 118 18.39 14.84 6.51
CA ILE A 118 17.98 14.26 7.79
C ILE A 118 16.48 14.45 8.01
N ASN A 119 15.83 13.41 8.49
CA ASN A 119 14.43 13.38 8.90
C ASN A 119 14.27 13.30 10.42
N TYR A 120 15.24 12.73 11.13
CA TYR A 120 15.22 12.59 12.59
C TYR A 120 16.57 12.93 13.22
N VAL A 121 16.55 13.58 14.38
CA VAL A 121 17.72 13.81 15.21
C VAL A 121 17.56 13.15 16.56
N ILE A 122 18.53 12.32 16.95
CA ILE A 122 18.64 11.72 18.28
C ILE A 122 19.79 12.42 19.00
N SER A 123 19.46 13.25 19.99
CA SER A 123 20.42 14.09 20.72
C SER A 123 20.18 14.06 22.23
N THR A 124 20.87 13.16 22.93
CA THR A 124 20.83 13.08 24.40
C THR A 124 21.87 14.03 25.04
N SER A 125 21.57 14.72 26.16
CA SER A 125 22.52 15.64 26.82
C SER A 125 22.54 15.66 28.36
N SER A 126 23.74 15.45 28.93
CA SER A 126 24.20 15.63 30.34
C SER A 126 23.35 16.46 31.29
N LYS A 127 23.31 17.72 30.92
CA LYS A 127 23.15 18.89 31.76
C LYS A 127 22.56 19.94 30.84
N GLY A 128 21.31 20.29 31.09
CA GLY A 128 20.54 21.21 30.24
C GLY A 128 20.90 22.67 30.48
N ARG A 129 20.67 23.49 29.44
CA ARG A 129 20.53 24.97 29.42
C ARG A 129 21.73 25.85 29.08
N ILE A 130 22.95 25.35 28.94
CA ILE A 130 24.08 26.23 28.53
C ILE A 130 23.99 26.48 27.01
N PRO A 131 23.63 27.70 26.54
CA PRO A 131 23.34 27.96 25.12
C PRO A 131 24.54 27.75 24.18
N THR A 132 25.75 27.81 24.73
CA THR A 132 26.99 27.63 23.98
C THR A 132 27.27 26.17 23.61
N ARG A 133 26.58 25.20 24.22
CA ARG A 133 26.79 23.78 23.93
C ARG A 133 26.15 23.38 22.60
N ASP A 134 26.87 22.55 21.86
CA ASP A 134 26.44 22.02 20.57
C ASP A 134 25.07 21.34 20.66
N SER A 135 24.77 20.63 21.76
CA SER A 135 23.45 20.00 21.95
C SER A 135 22.29 21.00 21.97
N VAL A 136 22.50 22.25 22.42
CA VAL A 136 21.44 23.28 22.42
C VAL A 136 21.30 23.89 21.02
N LYS A 137 22.43 24.14 20.35
CA LYS A 137 22.45 24.65 18.96
C LYS A 137 21.78 23.67 18.00
N ILE A 138 22.06 22.37 18.13
CA ILE A 138 21.42 21.30 17.35
C ILE A 138 19.90 21.31 17.56
N ARG A 139 19.43 21.31 18.82
CA ARG A 139 17.99 21.29 19.13
C ARG A 139 17.24 22.50 18.59
N ARG A 140 17.83 23.71 18.72
CA ARG A 140 17.25 24.92 18.13
C ARG A 140 17.16 24.81 16.62
N LYS A 141 18.23 24.35 15.98
CA LYS A 141 18.29 24.23 14.52
C LYS A 141 17.31 23.20 13.96
N THR A 142 17.11 22.09 14.67
CA THR A 142 16.12 21.08 14.29
C THR A 142 14.70 21.63 14.37
N VAL A 143 14.40 22.45 15.38
CA VAL A 143 13.08 23.11 15.51
C VAL A 143 12.87 24.09 14.35
N GLU A 144 13.87 24.92 14.01
CA GLU A 144 13.79 25.84 12.85
C GLU A 144 13.51 25.14 11.51
N ARG A 145 13.91 23.87 11.39
CA ARG A 145 13.72 23.06 10.17
C ARG A 145 12.53 22.11 10.25
N ASN A 146 11.73 22.16 11.31
CA ASN A 146 10.65 21.21 11.58
C ASN A 146 11.11 19.74 11.53
N ILE A 147 12.33 19.48 12.01
CA ILE A 147 12.90 18.14 12.13
C ILE A 147 12.69 17.66 13.58
N PRO A 148 11.97 16.55 13.78
CA PRO A 148 11.87 15.87 15.06
C PRO A 148 13.21 15.68 15.78
N CYS A 149 13.33 16.24 16.98
CA CYS A 149 14.51 16.05 17.83
C CYS A 149 14.18 15.25 19.09
N LEU A 150 14.65 14.00 19.14
CA LEU A 150 14.45 13.02 20.19
C LEU A 150 15.57 13.17 21.24
N THR A 151 15.21 13.54 22.46
CA THR A 151 16.18 13.88 23.52
C THR A 151 16.46 12.73 24.49
N SER A 152 15.75 11.62 24.35
CA SER A 152 15.93 10.36 25.09
C SER A 152 16.05 9.18 24.14
N ILE A 153 16.73 8.12 24.59
CA ILE A 153 16.81 6.85 23.84
C ILE A 153 15.45 6.17 23.82
N ASP A 154 14.71 6.22 24.93
CA ASP A 154 13.38 5.60 25.03
C ASP A 154 12.40 6.14 23.98
N THR A 155 12.38 7.46 23.77
CA THR A 155 11.52 8.08 22.74
C THR A 155 12.01 7.73 21.34
N ALA A 156 13.32 7.62 21.11
CA ALA A 156 13.86 7.15 19.84
C ALA A 156 13.50 5.69 19.56
N ASN A 157 13.55 4.84 20.58
CA ASN A 157 13.13 3.45 20.47
C ASN A 157 11.62 3.34 20.19
N ALA A 158 10.80 4.08 20.95
CA ALA A 158 9.35 4.14 20.77
C ALA A 158 8.97 4.63 19.36
N LEU A 159 9.66 5.66 18.84
CA LEU A 159 9.47 6.14 17.48
C LEU A 159 9.84 5.05 16.46
N ALA A 160 10.98 4.38 16.62
CA ALA A 160 11.40 3.31 15.71
C ALA A 160 10.40 2.13 15.68
N ASP A 161 9.89 1.72 16.85
CA ASP A 161 8.87 0.68 16.95
C ASP A 161 7.54 1.12 16.32
N SER A 162 7.15 2.38 16.53
CA SER A 162 5.97 2.98 15.92
C SER A 162 6.09 3.06 14.38
N LEU A 163 7.26 3.40 13.84
CA LEU A 163 7.53 3.43 12.39
C LEU A 163 7.52 2.03 11.75
N LYS A 164 7.97 1.00 12.50
CA LYS A 164 7.91 -0.42 12.10
C LYS A 164 6.50 -0.99 12.13
N SER A 165 5.61 -0.40 12.91
CA SER A 165 4.23 -0.88 13.01
C SER A 165 3.47 -0.73 11.68
N ARG A 166 2.37 -1.48 11.57
CA ARG A 166 1.44 -1.36 10.44
C ARG A 166 0.68 -0.02 10.39
N TYR A 167 0.76 0.77 11.46
CA TYR A 167 0.02 2.02 11.55
C TYR A 167 0.68 3.11 10.69
N SER A 168 -0.16 3.93 10.08
CA SER A 168 0.17 5.08 9.25
C SER A 168 -0.80 6.23 9.55
N GLU A 169 -0.47 7.44 9.08
CA GLU A 169 -1.33 8.62 9.22
C GLU A 169 -2.68 8.37 8.53
N TYR A 170 -2.67 7.55 7.48
CA TYR A 170 -3.85 7.13 6.76
C TYR A 170 -4.64 6.06 7.50
N SER A 171 -3.99 5.06 8.11
CA SER A 171 -4.70 3.96 8.78
C SER A 171 -5.17 4.27 10.20
N THR A 172 -4.76 5.39 10.78
CA THR A 172 -4.99 5.71 12.19
C THR A 172 -5.86 6.96 12.33
N GLU A 173 -7.08 6.80 12.85
CA GLU A 173 -7.98 7.94 13.06
C GLU A 173 -7.47 8.77 14.24
N LEU A 174 -7.23 10.07 14.00
CA LEU A 174 -7.00 11.05 15.04
C LEU A 174 -8.32 11.71 15.41
N VAL A 175 -8.72 11.52 16.66
CA VAL A 175 -9.94 12.10 17.22
C VAL A 175 -9.54 13.10 18.30
N ASP A 176 -10.05 14.33 18.20
CA ASP A 176 -9.91 15.31 19.29
C ASP A 176 -10.59 14.75 20.54
N ILE A 177 -9.87 14.72 21.66
CA ILE A 177 -10.37 14.18 22.92
C ILE A 177 -11.68 14.88 23.36
N ASN A 178 -11.86 16.16 23.01
CA ASN A 178 -13.06 16.94 23.30
C ASN A 178 -14.25 16.55 22.41
N ASN A 179 -13.98 15.90 21.27
CA ASN A 179 -14.97 15.46 20.30
C ASN A 179 -14.95 13.92 20.14
N MET A 180 -14.61 13.19 21.21
CA MET A 180 -14.72 11.73 21.22
C MET A 180 -16.17 11.29 21.07
N ARG A 181 -16.36 10.17 20.36
CA ARG A 181 -17.67 9.53 20.27
C ARG A 181 -18.09 9.06 21.66
N THR A 182 -19.31 9.39 22.07
CA THR A 182 -19.88 8.97 23.35
C THR A 182 -20.35 7.52 23.35
N GLN A 183 -20.51 6.94 22.17
CA GLN A 183 -20.93 5.55 21.96
C GLN A 183 -20.15 4.93 20.80
N LYS A 184 -20.03 3.60 20.82
CA LYS A 184 -19.47 2.85 19.69
C LYS A 184 -20.34 3.05 18.46
N MET A 185 -19.69 3.15 17.30
CA MET A 185 -20.40 3.29 16.03
C MET A 185 -20.69 1.90 15.47
N LYS A 186 -21.95 1.64 15.14
CA LYS A 186 -22.37 0.41 14.44
C LYS A 186 -22.28 0.65 12.94
N LEU A 187 -21.54 -0.20 12.23
CA LEU A 187 -21.47 -0.18 10.78
C LEU A 187 -21.95 -1.52 10.23
N ARG A 188 -22.85 -1.46 9.25
CA ARG A 188 -23.32 -2.65 8.52
C ARG A 188 -22.42 -2.90 7.33
N PHE A 189 -22.16 -4.19 7.08
CA PHE A 189 -21.36 -4.61 5.94
C PHE A 189 -21.98 -5.84 5.27
N THR A 190 -21.64 -6.01 4.00
CA THR A 190 -21.93 -7.20 3.21
C THR A 190 -20.59 -7.80 2.78
N LYS A 191 -20.36 -9.07 3.10
CA LYS A 191 -19.19 -9.81 2.63
C LYS A 191 -19.54 -10.44 1.28
N MET A 192 -18.76 -10.14 0.25
CA MET A 192 -19.00 -10.68 -1.10
C MET A 192 -17.70 -11.19 -1.72
N GLN A 193 -17.81 -12.08 -2.70
CA GLN A 193 -16.68 -12.66 -3.41
C GLN A 193 -16.94 -12.77 -4.91
N GLY A 194 -15.87 -12.69 -5.70
CA GLY A 194 -15.87 -13.08 -7.10
C GLY A 194 -14.65 -13.96 -7.39
N CYS A 195 -14.88 -15.21 -7.76
CA CYS A 195 -13.82 -16.23 -7.98
C CYS A 195 -12.87 -16.35 -6.78
N GLY A 196 -13.40 -16.37 -5.55
CA GLY A 196 -12.62 -16.53 -4.32
C GLY A 196 -11.89 -15.26 -3.84
N ASN A 197 -11.84 -14.20 -4.64
CA ASN A 197 -11.33 -12.89 -4.21
C ASN A 197 -12.45 -12.13 -3.48
N ASP A 198 -12.28 -11.93 -2.17
CA ASP A 198 -13.36 -11.58 -1.25
C ASP A 198 -13.12 -10.26 -0.50
N TYR A 199 -14.05 -9.31 -0.65
CA TYR A 199 -13.98 -7.99 0.00
C TYR A 199 -15.13 -7.78 0.99
N ILE A 200 -14.92 -6.85 1.92
CA ILE A 200 -15.95 -6.39 2.86
C ILE A 200 -16.54 -5.10 2.31
N TYR A 201 -17.84 -5.10 1.99
CA TYR A 201 -18.52 -3.98 1.33
C TYR A 201 -19.30 -3.16 2.34
N PHE A 202 -19.14 -1.84 2.28
CA PHE A 202 -19.91 -0.90 3.08
C PHE A 202 -20.69 0.05 2.16
N ASN A 203 -22.00 0.11 2.35
CA ASN A 203 -22.87 1.05 1.66
C ASN A 203 -22.80 2.43 2.31
N CYS A 204 -22.11 3.36 1.66
CA CYS A 204 -21.89 4.71 2.16
C CYS A 204 -22.99 5.71 1.75
N PHE A 205 -24.13 5.26 1.21
CA PHE A 205 -25.30 6.11 1.01
C PHE A 205 -26.03 6.41 2.33
N HIS A 206 -25.90 5.54 3.33
CA HIS A 206 -26.63 5.64 4.60
C HIS A 206 -25.73 5.68 5.85
N GLN A 207 -24.42 5.45 5.69
CA GLN A 207 -23.45 5.49 6.77
C GLN A 207 -22.15 6.16 6.31
N LYS A 208 -21.44 6.81 7.23
CA LYS A 208 -20.20 7.51 6.94
C LYS A 208 -19.01 6.77 7.53
N ILE A 209 -18.01 6.50 6.70
CA ILE A 209 -16.73 5.91 7.11
C ILE A 209 -15.65 6.99 6.96
N ASN A 210 -15.10 7.45 8.09
CA ASN A 210 -14.12 8.54 8.12
C ASN A 210 -12.68 8.07 7.87
N ASN A 211 -12.37 6.81 8.21
CA ASN A 211 -11.04 6.21 8.07
C ASN A 211 -11.18 4.81 7.45
N PRO A 212 -11.46 4.72 6.13
CA PRO A 212 -11.58 3.44 5.45
C PRO A 212 -10.29 2.64 5.39
N GLU A 213 -9.14 3.29 5.36
CA GLU A 213 -7.81 2.67 5.35
C GLU A 213 -7.61 1.87 6.64
N GLY A 214 -7.88 2.50 7.79
CA GLY A 214 -7.83 1.85 9.10
C GLY A 214 -8.90 0.77 9.28
N LEU A 215 -10.08 0.97 8.68
CA LEU A 215 -11.12 -0.04 8.65
C LEU A 215 -10.64 -1.30 7.91
N SER A 216 -9.99 -1.13 6.75
CA SER A 216 -9.42 -2.23 5.99
C SER A 216 -8.35 -2.97 6.79
N VAL A 217 -7.35 -2.26 7.32
CA VAL A 217 -6.28 -2.86 8.13
C VAL A 217 -6.82 -3.63 9.35
N ARG A 218 -7.89 -3.14 9.97
CA ARG A 218 -8.46 -3.75 11.18
C ARG A 218 -9.35 -4.94 10.88
N PHE A 219 -10.24 -4.85 9.88
CA PHE A 219 -11.30 -5.84 9.68
C PHE A 219 -11.05 -6.81 8.53
N ALA A 220 -10.15 -6.50 7.59
CA ALA A 220 -9.77 -7.46 6.55
C ALA A 220 -8.82 -8.56 7.07
N ASP A 221 -8.22 -8.40 8.26
CA ASP A 221 -7.47 -9.48 8.92
C ASP A 221 -8.37 -10.70 9.18
N ARG A 222 -7.97 -11.88 8.67
CA ARG A 222 -8.76 -13.12 8.75
C ARG A 222 -8.78 -13.79 10.12
N ARG A 223 -7.92 -13.38 11.06
CA ARG A 223 -7.81 -13.98 12.40
C ARG A 223 -8.50 -13.11 13.46
N TYR A 224 -8.34 -11.80 13.36
CA TYR A 224 -8.82 -10.84 14.35
C TYR A 224 -9.96 -9.94 13.85
N GLY A 225 -10.24 -9.96 12.54
CA GLY A 225 -11.29 -9.19 11.90
C GLY A 225 -12.41 -10.05 11.32
N ILE A 226 -13.11 -9.51 10.32
CA ILE A 226 -14.09 -10.23 9.50
C ILE A 226 -13.36 -11.17 8.53
N GLY A 227 -12.21 -10.73 8.03
CA GLY A 227 -11.41 -11.43 7.03
C GLY A 227 -11.78 -11.06 5.60
N GLY A 228 -10.78 -10.78 4.78
CA GLY A 228 -10.90 -10.51 3.35
C GLY A 228 -9.61 -9.98 2.73
N ASP A 229 -9.65 -9.75 1.42
CA ASP A 229 -8.53 -9.15 0.68
C ASP A 229 -8.52 -7.61 0.80
N GLY A 230 -9.58 -7.03 1.39
CA GLY A 230 -9.67 -5.61 1.69
C GLY A 230 -11.11 -5.15 1.98
N VAL A 231 -11.31 -3.84 1.89
CA VAL A 231 -12.61 -3.18 2.06
C VAL A 231 -12.99 -2.42 0.80
N ILE A 232 -14.26 -2.50 0.40
CA ILE A 232 -14.83 -1.68 -0.68
C ILE A 232 -15.94 -0.80 -0.12
N LEU A 233 -15.87 0.50 -0.43
CA LEU A 233 -16.94 1.44 -0.16
C LEU A 233 -17.78 1.67 -1.42
N ILE A 234 -19.10 1.61 -1.26
CA ILE A 234 -20.09 1.94 -2.29
C ILE A 234 -20.65 3.32 -1.94
N CYS A 235 -20.16 4.35 -2.63
CA CYS A 235 -20.43 5.75 -2.33
C CYS A 235 -21.38 6.37 -3.36
N PRO A 236 -22.05 7.49 -3.02
CA PRO A 236 -22.69 8.35 -4.01
C PRO A 236 -21.69 8.86 -5.06
N SER A 237 -22.17 9.08 -6.29
CA SER A 237 -21.41 9.69 -7.40
C SER A 237 -22.26 10.78 -8.06
N ASP A 238 -21.62 11.85 -8.52
CA ASP A 238 -22.27 12.92 -9.29
C ASP A 238 -22.30 12.61 -10.80
N VAL A 239 -21.53 11.61 -11.25
CA VAL A 239 -21.29 11.33 -12.69
C VAL A 239 -21.65 9.89 -13.11
N ALA A 240 -22.03 9.04 -12.15
CA ALA A 240 -22.38 7.64 -12.37
C ALA A 240 -23.45 7.20 -11.33
N ASP A 241 -23.94 5.96 -11.42
CA ASP A 241 -24.96 5.45 -10.49
C ASP A 241 -24.41 5.25 -9.06
N ALA A 242 -23.12 4.93 -8.96
CA ALA A 242 -22.38 4.88 -7.71
C ALA A 242 -20.89 5.10 -7.95
N LYS A 243 -20.14 5.31 -6.87
CA LYS A 243 -18.68 5.38 -6.84
C LYS A 243 -18.12 4.23 -6.01
N MET A 244 -17.15 3.51 -6.56
CA MET A 244 -16.40 2.47 -5.85
C MET A 244 -15.07 3.04 -5.35
N ARG A 245 -14.79 2.88 -4.06
CA ARG A 245 -13.46 3.08 -3.46
C ARG A 245 -12.97 1.77 -2.86
N MET A 246 -11.79 1.29 -3.25
CA MET A 246 -11.26 0.01 -2.81
C MET A 246 -9.98 0.21 -2.00
N PHE A 247 -9.92 -0.40 -0.83
CA PHE A 247 -8.79 -0.38 0.07
C PHE A 247 -8.25 -1.79 0.24
N ASN A 248 -6.95 -1.97 0.03
CA ASN A 248 -6.26 -3.26 0.19
C ASN A 248 -6.09 -3.61 1.68
N LEU A 249 -5.63 -4.82 1.96
CA LEU A 249 -5.34 -5.31 3.32
C LEU A 249 -4.40 -4.40 4.12
N ASP A 250 -3.46 -3.72 3.46
CA ASP A 250 -2.52 -2.77 4.07
C ASP A 250 -3.10 -1.35 4.26
N GLY A 251 -4.35 -1.13 3.84
CA GLY A 251 -5.04 0.15 3.89
C GLY A 251 -4.80 1.06 2.69
N SER A 252 -3.94 0.68 1.73
CA SER A 252 -3.72 1.49 0.52
C SER A 252 -4.97 1.51 -0.38
N GLU A 253 -5.30 2.67 -0.95
CA GLU A 253 -6.41 2.78 -1.90
C GLU A 253 -5.96 2.35 -3.30
N GLY A 254 -6.56 1.28 -3.82
CA GLY A 254 -6.27 0.78 -5.16
C GLY A 254 -7.20 1.38 -6.21
N LYS A 255 -6.71 1.45 -7.46
CA LYS A 255 -7.43 2.15 -8.53
C LYS A 255 -8.66 1.42 -9.04
N MET A 256 -8.60 0.08 -9.11
CA MET A 256 -9.62 -0.76 -9.71
C MET A 256 -9.43 -2.21 -9.26
N CYS A 257 -10.52 -2.96 -9.15
CA CYS A 257 -10.51 -4.42 -8.99
C CYS A 257 -11.69 -5.01 -9.78
N GLY A 258 -11.38 -5.81 -10.81
CA GLY A 258 -12.39 -6.41 -11.69
C GLY A 258 -13.34 -7.36 -10.96
N ASN A 259 -12.87 -8.06 -9.93
CA ASN A 259 -13.72 -8.89 -9.07
C ASN A 259 -14.58 -8.04 -8.14
N GLY A 260 -13.94 -7.05 -7.50
CA GLY A 260 -14.58 -6.14 -6.57
C GLY A 260 -15.78 -5.41 -7.17
N ILE A 261 -15.63 -4.90 -8.40
CA ILE A 261 -16.65 -4.09 -9.07
C ILE A 261 -17.89 -4.90 -9.50
N ARG A 262 -17.74 -6.19 -9.84
CA ARG A 262 -18.89 -7.08 -10.12
C ARG A 262 -19.79 -7.21 -8.88
N CYS A 263 -19.19 -7.38 -7.71
CA CYS A 263 -19.94 -7.39 -6.46
C CYS A 263 -20.60 -6.05 -6.13
N VAL A 264 -19.97 -4.92 -6.45
CA VAL A 264 -20.64 -3.60 -6.33
C VAL A 264 -21.87 -3.54 -7.25
N GLY A 265 -21.73 -3.96 -8.51
CA GLY A 265 -22.86 -4.01 -9.43
C GLY A 265 -24.00 -4.89 -8.91
N LYS A 266 -23.67 -6.12 -8.45
CA LYS A 266 -24.63 -7.02 -7.80
C LYS A 266 -25.32 -6.34 -6.61
N TYR A 267 -24.55 -5.74 -5.71
CA TYR A 267 -25.08 -5.06 -4.53
C TYR A 267 -26.11 -3.99 -4.91
N LEU A 268 -25.79 -3.16 -5.90
CA LEU A 268 -26.69 -2.10 -6.36
C LEU A 268 -28.00 -2.65 -6.94
N PHE A 269 -27.94 -3.74 -7.72
CA PHE A 269 -29.14 -4.39 -8.25
C PHE A 269 -29.97 -5.07 -7.16
N ASP A 270 -29.33 -5.87 -6.31
CA ASP A 270 -30.02 -6.61 -5.23
C ASP A 270 -30.72 -5.67 -4.24
N HIS A 271 -30.17 -4.47 -4.02
CA HIS A 271 -30.74 -3.45 -3.15
C HIS A 271 -31.67 -2.46 -3.87
N ASN A 272 -32.05 -2.73 -5.13
CA ASN A 272 -32.92 -1.88 -5.95
C ASN A 272 -32.43 -0.43 -6.09
N MET A 273 -31.12 -0.20 -5.99
CA MET A 273 -30.51 1.12 -6.11
C MET A 273 -30.39 1.58 -7.57
N VAL A 274 -30.46 0.63 -8.50
CA VAL A 274 -30.44 0.85 -9.95
C VAL A 274 -31.53 0.01 -10.63
N GLN A 275 -32.01 0.48 -11.78
CA GLN A 275 -33.07 -0.18 -12.56
C GLN A 275 -32.54 -0.65 -13.92
N GLY A 276 -33.22 -1.62 -14.55
CA GLY A 276 -32.76 -2.24 -15.80
C GLY A 276 -31.64 -3.25 -15.57
N ASP A 277 -30.80 -3.44 -16.58
CA ASP A 277 -29.75 -4.48 -16.60
C ASP A 277 -28.34 -3.90 -16.75
N THR A 278 -28.19 -2.59 -16.69
CA THR A 278 -26.89 -1.91 -16.86
C THR A 278 -26.67 -0.92 -15.73
N VAL A 279 -25.43 -0.85 -15.23
CA VAL A 279 -25.01 0.08 -14.18
C VAL A 279 -23.66 0.69 -14.51
N LYS A 280 -23.50 1.98 -14.23
CA LYS A 280 -22.24 2.72 -14.38
C LYS A 280 -21.67 2.99 -13.00
N ILE A 281 -20.40 2.63 -12.81
CA ILE A 281 -19.70 2.79 -11.54
C ILE A 281 -18.46 3.65 -11.76
N GLU A 282 -18.37 4.78 -11.05
CA GLU A 282 -17.18 5.63 -11.01
C GLU A 282 -16.08 4.91 -10.21
N THR A 283 -14.87 4.85 -10.78
CA THR A 283 -13.67 4.34 -10.11
C THR A 283 -12.52 5.32 -10.30
N LEU A 284 -11.41 5.13 -9.58
CA LEU A 284 -10.17 5.90 -9.82
C LEU A 284 -9.57 5.63 -11.22
N SER A 285 -9.98 4.55 -11.90
CA SER A 285 -9.61 4.25 -13.29
C SER A 285 -10.60 4.79 -14.34
N GLY A 286 -11.56 5.61 -13.92
CA GLY A 286 -12.66 6.11 -14.76
C GLY A 286 -13.97 5.35 -14.53
N ILE A 287 -15.01 5.74 -15.28
CA ILE A 287 -16.33 5.11 -15.20
C ILE A 287 -16.30 3.76 -15.93
N LYS A 288 -16.83 2.73 -15.28
CA LYS A 288 -16.98 1.38 -15.83
C LYS A 288 -18.45 1.07 -16.01
N THR A 289 -18.79 0.45 -17.13
CA THR A 289 -20.15 0.00 -17.43
C THR A 289 -20.24 -1.49 -17.17
N LEU A 290 -21.23 -1.91 -16.40
CA LEU A 290 -21.50 -3.30 -16.10
C LEU A 290 -22.88 -3.67 -16.61
N LYS A 291 -23.00 -4.88 -17.17
CA LYS A 291 -24.26 -5.50 -17.54
C LYS A 291 -24.54 -6.68 -16.63
N ALA A 292 -25.69 -6.69 -15.97
CA ALA A 292 -26.12 -7.78 -15.10
C ALA A 292 -26.94 -8.80 -15.88
N TYR A 293 -26.79 -10.06 -15.47
CA TYR A 293 -27.61 -11.17 -15.89
C TYR A 293 -28.27 -11.73 -14.64
N ARG A 294 -29.55 -12.06 -14.76
CA ARG A 294 -30.36 -12.53 -13.63
C ARG A 294 -30.74 -13.97 -13.81
N HIS A 295 -30.65 -14.74 -12.72
CA HIS A 295 -31.25 -16.05 -12.59
C HIS A 295 -32.27 -15.99 -11.46
N ASP A 296 -33.51 -16.40 -11.72
CA ASP A 296 -34.64 -16.33 -10.77
C ASP A 296 -34.83 -14.95 -10.11
N GLY A 297 -34.59 -13.88 -10.87
CA GLY A 297 -34.74 -12.49 -10.41
C GLY A 297 -33.56 -11.96 -9.58
N VAL A 298 -32.57 -12.79 -9.26
CA VAL A 298 -31.35 -12.40 -8.53
C VAL A 298 -30.20 -12.22 -9.52
N VAL A 299 -29.39 -11.16 -9.34
CA VAL A 299 -28.18 -10.99 -10.14
C VAL A 299 -27.10 -11.95 -9.64
N ASP A 300 -26.64 -12.86 -10.48
CA ASP A 300 -25.60 -13.84 -10.17
C ASP A 300 -24.34 -13.61 -11.01
N VAL A 301 -24.51 -13.16 -12.26
CA VAL A 301 -23.43 -12.92 -13.22
C VAL A 301 -23.43 -11.46 -13.68
N LEU A 302 -22.24 -10.87 -13.73
CA LEU A 302 -22.02 -9.54 -14.30
C LEU A 302 -20.92 -9.57 -15.34
N THR A 303 -21.15 -8.82 -16.42
CA THR A 303 -20.14 -8.47 -17.42
C THR A 303 -19.65 -7.05 -17.18
N VAL A 304 -18.35 -6.84 -17.15
CA VAL A 304 -17.69 -5.55 -16.99
C VAL A 304 -16.94 -5.21 -18.28
N ASP A 305 -17.11 -3.99 -18.76
CA ASP A 305 -16.22 -3.42 -19.77
C ASP A 305 -14.88 -3.03 -19.12
N MET A 306 -13.83 -3.81 -19.40
CA MET A 306 -12.51 -3.61 -18.80
C MET A 306 -11.72 -2.51 -19.51
N GLY A 307 -12.16 -2.09 -20.70
CA GLY A 307 -11.44 -1.20 -21.60
C GLY A 307 -10.51 -1.93 -22.55
N ARG A 308 -9.89 -1.15 -23.43
CA ARG A 308 -8.99 -1.65 -24.48
C ARG A 308 -7.69 -2.21 -23.91
N ALA A 309 -7.29 -3.37 -24.42
CA ALA A 309 -5.96 -3.93 -24.17
C ALA A 309 -4.88 -3.16 -24.93
N VAL A 310 -3.78 -2.84 -24.25
CA VAL A 310 -2.61 -2.18 -24.82
C VAL A 310 -1.53 -3.23 -25.11
N LEU A 311 -1.07 -3.26 -26.36
CA LEU A 311 -0.09 -4.23 -26.87
C LEU A 311 1.22 -3.57 -27.33
N ALA A 312 1.24 -2.23 -27.44
CA ALA A 312 2.42 -1.48 -27.80
C ALA A 312 3.43 -1.53 -26.65
N SER A 313 4.62 -2.06 -26.91
CA SER A 313 5.66 -2.19 -25.88
C SER A 313 6.10 -0.84 -25.32
N SER A 314 5.94 0.26 -26.05
CA SER A 314 6.25 1.61 -25.57
C SER A 314 5.27 2.11 -24.50
N GLU A 315 4.10 1.50 -24.42
CA GLU A 315 3.04 1.83 -23.45
C GLU A 315 2.91 0.76 -22.35
N ILE A 316 3.71 -0.30 -22.45
CA ILE A 316 3.89 -1.30 -21.41
C ILE A 316 5.28 -1.03 -20.81
N PRO A 317 5.46 -0.95 -19.49
CA PRO A 317 6.79 -0.77 -18.90
C PRO A 317 7.64 -2.05 -19.06
N VAL A 318 8.05 -2.37 -20.29
CA VAL A 318 8.90 -3.51 -20.68
C VAL A 318 10.12 -3.01 -21.45
N ALA A 319 11.31 -3.44 -21.05
CA ALA A 319 12.59 -3.04 -21.61
C ALA A 319 12.96 -3.87 -22.86
N ILE A 320 12.02 -4.02 -23.80
CA ILE A 320 12.21 -4.74 -25.07
C ILE A 320 11.90 -3.80 -26.24
N ASN A 321 12.88 -3.56 -27.11
CA ASN A 321 12.75 -2.65 -28.24
C ASN A 321 12.11 -3.32 -29.46
N LYS A 322 10.85 -3.73 -29.34
CA LYS A 322 10.00 -4.27 -30.42
C LYS A 322 8.63 -3.63 -30.36
N PRO A 323 7.93 -3.34 -31.47
CA PRO A 323 6.62 -2.67 -31.41
C PRO A 323 5.60 -3.37 -30.51
N ARG A 324 5.62 -4.71 -30.51
CA ARG A 324 4.78 -5.58 -29.68
C ARG A 324 5.65 -6.74 -29.19
N VAL A 325 5.39 -7.22 -27.97
CA VAL A 325 6.09 -8.36 -27.36
C VAL A 325 5.12 -9.53 -27.35
N ILE A 326 5.13 -10.35 -28.41
CA ILE A 326 4.26 -11.52 -28.58
C ILE A 326 5.13 -12.74 -28.83
N ASN A 327 5.00 -13.78 -27.99
CA ASN A 327 5.82 -15.00 -28.04
C ASN A 327 7.34 -14.71 -28.09
N GLU A 328 7.78 -13.70 -27.35
CA GLU A 328 9.17 -13.24 -27.39
C GLU A 328 10.06 -14.07 -26.47
N PRO A 329 11.16 -14.67 -26.97
CA PRO A 329 12.08 -15.41 -26.13
C PRO A 329 12.88 -14.47 -25.22
N VAL A 330 12.88 -14.76 -23.92
CA VAL A 330 13.60 -14.01 -22.89
C VAL A 330 14.22 -14.96 -21.88
N THR A 331 15.29 -14.53 -21.23
CA THR A 331 15.88 -15.28 -20.11
C THR A 331 15.54 -14.59 -18.80
N ILE A 332 14.82 -15.28 -17.91
CA ILE A 332 14.45 -14.78 -16.58
C ILE A 332 14.90 -15.83 -15.56
N GLY A 333 15.72 -15.43 -14.58
CA GLY A 333 16.23 -16.35 -13.57
C GLY A 333 17.08 -17.51 -14.13
N GLY A 334 17.75 -17.29 -15.27
CA GLY A 334 18.58 -18.31 -15.94
C GLY A 334 17.80 -19.37 -16.73
N VAL A 335 16.48 -19.20 -16.88
CA VAL A 335 15.62 -20.08 -17.68
C VAL A 335 15.05 -19.29 -18.85
N GLU A 336 14.98 -19.92 -20.03
CA GLU A 336 14.34 -19.35 -21.21
C GLU A 336 12.82 -19.51 -21.14
N TYR A 337 12.12 -18.41 -21.42
CA TYR A 337 10.66 -18.35 -21.53
C TYR A 337 10.28 -17.60 -22.78
N ASN A 338 9.12 -17.93 -23.34
CA ASN A 338 8.48 -17.07 -24.32
C ASN A 338 7.39 -16.26 -23.62
N ILE A 339 7.51 -14.93 -23.67
CA ILE A 339 6.57 -14.02 -23.02
C ILE A 339 5.70 -13.31 -24.05
N THR A 340 4.45 -13.07 -23.69
CA THR A 340 3.59 -12.09 -24.33
C THR A 340 3.23 -11.01 -23.34
N CYS A 341 3.50 -9.75 -23.67
CA CYS A 341 3.18 -8.62 -22.79
C CYS A 341 1.89 -7.92 -23.23
N VAL A 342 1.03 -7.67 -22.25
CA VAL A 342 -0.24 -6.95 -22.41
C VAL A 342 -0.38 -5.98 -21.25
N SER A 343 -1.00 -4.82 -21.47
CA SER A 343 -1.44 -3.95 -20.38
C SER A 343 -2.96 -3.77 -20.43
N MET A 344 -3.60 -3.97 -19.27
CA MET A 344 -5.01 -3.66 -19.02
C MET A 344 -5.15 -2.39 -18.15
N GLY A 345 -4.14 -1.52 -18.19
CA GLY A 345 -3.93 -0.41 -17.24
C GLY A 345 -2.84 -0.70 -16.21
N ASN A 346 -2.42 -1.96 -16.10
CA ASN A 346 -1.28 -2.47 -15.35
C ASN A 346 -0.55 -3.53 -16.22
N PRO A 347 0.77 -3.71 -16.04
CA PRO A 347 1.56 -4.60 -16.90
C PRO A 347 1.35 -6.08 -16.56
N HIS A 348 1.23 -6.91 -17.60
CA HIS A 348 1.10 -8.36 -17.54
C HIS A 348 2.13 -9.04 -18.46
N SER A 349 2.69 -10.15 -18.00
CA SER A 349 3.62 -11.00 -18.73
C SER A 349 3.09 -12.43 -18.73
N VAL A 350 2.57 -12.84 -19.87
CA VAL A 350 1.91 -14.13 -20.06
C VAL A 350 2.89 -15.13 -20.64
N VAL A 351 3.00 -16.30 -20.00
CA VAL A 351 3.84 -17.43 -20.43
C VAL A 351 2.97 -18.65 -20.65
N PHE A 352 2.99 -19.19 -21.87
CA PHE A 352 2.31 -20.44 -22.19
C PHE A 352 3.19 -21.64 -21.84
N CYS A 353 2.62 -22.63 -21.14
CA CYS A 353 3.30 -23.81 -20.63
C CYS A 353 2.39 -25.05 -20.69
N ASN A 354 2.99 -26.23 -20.53
CA ASN A 354 2.25 -27.49 -20.62
C ASN A 354 1.49 -27.86 -19.32
N ASN A 355 1.95 -27.37 -18.17
CA ASN A 355 1.39 -27.73 -16.87
C ASN A 355 1.64 -26.63 -15.83
N VAL A 356 0.58 -25.91 -15.45
CA VAL A 356 0.63 -24.82 -14.47
C VAL A 356 0.76 -25.30 -13.02
N ASP A 357 0.31 -26.52 -12.70
CA ASP A 357 0.35 -27.09 -11.33
C ASP A 357 1.77 -27.44 -10.88
N LYS A 358 2.66 -27.73 -11.84
CA LYS A 358 4.06 -28.07 -11.56
C LYS A 358 4.96 -26.84 -11.36
N ILE A 359 4.43 -25.63 -11.58
CA ILE A 359 5.19 -24.40 -11.43
C ILE A 359 5.24 -24.01 -9.95
N ASP A 360 6.45 -23.92 -9.43
CA ASP A 360 6.74 -23.33 -8.13
C ASP A 360 6.68 -21.79 -8.26
N LEU A 361 5.47 -21.23 -8.12
CA LEU A 361 5.23 -19.80 -8.27
C LEU A 361 5.93 -18.96 -7.21
N GLU A 362 6.11 -19.46 -6.00
CA GLU A 362 6.84 -18.72 -4.95
C GLU A 362 8.31 -18.53 -5.32
N LYS A 363 8.88 -19.48 -6.08
CA LYS A 363 10.24 -19.36 -6.60
C LYS A 363 10.33 -18.56 -7.89
N VAL A 364 9.41 -18.79 -8.83
CA VAL A 364 9.49 -18.22 -10.19
C VAL A 364 8.86 -16.82 -10.26
N GLY A 365 7.75 -16.59 -9.58
CA GLY A 365 7.00 -15.34 -9.58
C GLY A 365 7.85 -14.11 -9.24
N PRO A 366 8.61 -14.10 -8.13
CA PRO A 366 9.50 -12.97 -7.80
C PRO A 366 10.55 -12.65 -8.85
N LEU A 367 11.01 -13.66 -9.62
CA LEU A 367 11.99 -13.49 -10.68
C LEU A 367 11.39 -12.74 -11.87
N PHE A 368 10.12 -12.98 -12.19
CA PHE A 368 9.39 -12.21 -13.20
C PHE A 368 9.06 -10.82 -12.67
N GLU A 369 8.44 -10.75 -11.49
CA GLU A 369 8.00 -9.49 -10.88
C GLU A 369 9.14 -8.47 -10.82
N ASN A 370 10.34 -8.88 -10.43
CA ASN A 370 11.49 -7.99 -10.23
C ASN A 370 12.53 -8.08 -11.35
N SER A 371 12.19 -8.66 -12.50
CA SER A 371 13.11 -8.74 -13.64
C SER A 371 13.48 -7.34 -14.13
N GLU A 372 14.73 -7.15 -14.53
CA GLU A 372 15.21 -5.91 -15.17
C GLU A 372 14.45 -5.59 -16.48
N LEU A 373 13.81 -6.61 -17.07
CA LEU A 373 12.92 -6.43 -18.22
C LEU A 373 11.67 -5.60 -17.89
N PHE A 374 11.29 -5.47 -16.63
CA PHE A 374 10.06 -4.78 -16.21
C PHE A 374 10.40 -3.69 -15.18
N PRO A 375 10.75 -2.46 -15.61
CA PRO A 375 11.15 -1.38 -14.71
C PRO A 375 10.11 -1.02 -13.63
N GLU A 376 8.82 -1.19 -13.93
CA GLU A 376 7.73 -0.96 -12.99
C GLU A 376 7.19 -2.25 -12.34
N ARG A 377 7.96 -3.33 -12.42
CA ARG A 377 7.56 -4.70 -12.10
C ARG A 377 6.37 -5.17 -12.94
N VAL A 378 6.02 -6.45 -12.85
CA VAL A 378 4.97 -7.06 -13.69
C VAL A 378 4.13 -8.09 -12.93
N ASN A 379 2.87 -8.27 -13.36
CA ASN A 379 2.09 -9.45 -13.00
C ASN A 379 2.47 -10.58 -13.96
N ALA A 380 2.75 -11.76 -13.43
CA ALA A 380 3.20 -12.89 -14.25
C ALA A 380 2.11 -13.97 -14.28
N GLU A 381 1.60 -14.26 -15.47
CA GLU A 381 0.58 -15.29 -15.68
C GLU A 381 1.18 -16.50 -16.38
N PHE A 382 1.01 -17.67 -15.79
CA PHE A 382 1.41 -18.93 -16.38
C PHE A 382 0.17 -19.68 -16.82
N VAL A 383 0.13 -20.03 -18.11
CA VAL A 383 -1.09 -20.44 -18.79
C VAL A 383 -0.90 -21.78 -19.47
N LYS A 384 -1.89 -22.65 -19.35
CA LYS A 384 -2.05 -23.86 -20.14
C LYS A 384 -3.29 -23.72 -21.00
N VAL A 385 -3.12 -23.84 -22.31
CA VAL A 385 -4.24 -23.89 -23.24
C VAL A 385 -4.83 -25.29 -23.22
N ILE A 386 -6.14 -25.40 -22.94
CA ILE A 386 -6.86 -26.67 -22.95
C ILE A 386 -7.45 -26.90 -24.35
N ASP A 387 -8.13 -25.89 -24.87
CA ASP A 387 -8.71 -25.86 -26.22
C ASP A 387 -8.88 -24.39 -26.68
N GLU A 388 -9.47 -24.19 -27.86
CA GLU A 388 -9.63 -22.86 -28.48
C GLU A 388 -10.56 -21.91 -27.70
N HIS A 389 -11.32 -22.41 -26.72
CA HIS A 389 -12.26 -21.65 -25.89
C HIS A 389 -11.94 -21.72 -24.40
N THR A 390 -10.95 -22.50 -23.98
CA THR A 390 -10.68 -22.77 -22.57
C THR A 390 -9.19 -22.72 -22.27
N ILE A 391 -8.81 -21.86 -21.34
CA ILE A 391 -7.44 -21.72 -20.86
C ILE A 391 -7.42 -21.79 -19.34
N GLU A 392 -6.38 -22.39 -18.79
CA GLU A 392 -6.15 -22.54 -17.36
C GLU A 392 -4.94 -21.69 -16.97
N MET A 393 -5.04 -20.91 -15.90
CA MET A 393 -3.95 -20.04 -15.48
C MET A 393 -3.72 -20.02 -13.98
N ARG A 394 -2.46 -19.74 -13.61
CA ARG A 394 -2.10 -19.25 -12.28
C ARG A 394 -1.32 -17.95 -12.43
N VAL A 395 -1.42 -17.09 -11.42
CA VAL A 395 -0.86 -15.73 -11.46
C VAL A 395 0.01 -15.47 -10.25
N TRP A 396 1.12 -14.79 -10.48
CA TRP A 396 1.87 -14.07 -9.46
C TRP A 396 1.62 -12.57 -9.64
N GLU A 397 0.87 -11.98 -8.71
CA GLU A 397 0.54 -10.56 -8.75
C GLU A 397 1.64 -9.71 -8.13
N ARG A 398 1.95 -8.60 -8.81
CA ARG A 398 2.91 -7.60 -8.38
C ARG A 398 2.55 -7.09 -6.98
N GLY A 399 3.44 -7.29 -6.01
CA GLY A 399 3.27 -6.86 -4.62
C GLY A 399 2.34 -7.73 -3.76
N SER A 400 1.68 -8.74 -4.32
CA SER A 400 0.71 -9.58 -3.60
C SER A 400 1.11 -11.06 -3.55
N GLY A 401 1.91 -11.54 -4.50
CA GLY A 401 2.26 -12.96 -4.62
C GLY A 401 1.22 -13.78 -5.38
N GLU A 402 1.13 -15.09 -5.11
CA GLU A 402 0.11 -15.94 -5.75
C GLU A 402 -1.30 -15.61 -5.22
N THR A 403 -2.19 -15.19 -6.11
CA THR A 403 -3.60 -14.91 -5.80
C THR A 403 -4.53 -15.97 -6.39
N TRP A 404 -5.74 -16.08 -5.86
CA TRP A 404 -6.73 -17.05 -6.34
C TRP A 404 -7.42 -16.61 -7.62
N ALA A 405 -7.53 -15.30 -7.83
CA ALA A 405 -8.09 -14.72 -9.03
C ALA A 405 -7.56 -13.31 -9.29
N CYS A 406 -7.26 -13.02 -10.56
CA CYS A 406 -6.89 -11.69 -11.05
C CYS A 406 -7.73 -11.36 -12.28
N GLY A 407 -8.60 -10.35 -12.19
CA GLY A 407 -9.49 -9.99 -13.29
C GLY A 407 -8.75 -9.41 -14.50
N THR A 408 -7.82 -8.47 -14.27
CA THR A 408 -6.99 -7.90 -15.34
C THR A 408 -6.02 -8.92 -15.93
N GLY A 409 -5.50 -9.84 -15.10
CA GLY A 409 -4.68 -10.97 -15.55
C GLY A 409 -5.45 -11.92 -16.45
N ALA A 410 -6.69 -12.26 -16.11
CA ALA A 410 -7.55 -13.10 -16.97
C ALA A 410 -7.80 -12.44 -18.34
N CYS A 411 -8.05 -11.13 -18.35
CA CYS A 411 -8.16 -10.36 -19.59
C CYS A 411 -6.87 -10.39 -20.42
N ALA A 412 -5.73 -10.14 -19.78
CA ALA A 412 -4.42 -10.15 -20.44
C ALA A 412 -4.10 -11.53 -21.04
N VAL A 413 -4.45 -12.61 -20.34
CA VAL A 413 -4.25 -13.99 -20.76
C VAL A 413 -5.11 -14.36 -21.97
N ALA A 414 -6.39 -13.95 -22.00
CA ALA A 414 -7.24 -14.14 -23.17
C ALA A 414 -6.74 -13.35 -24.38
N VAL A 415 -6.34 -12.08 -24.19
CA VAL A 415 -5.73 -11.25 -25.25
C VAL A 415 -4.46 -11.89 -25.77
N ALA A 416 -3.56 -12.33 -24.86
CA ALA A 416 -2.33 -13.01 -25.24
C ALA A 416 -2.60 -14.29 -26.03
N ALA A 417 -3.60 -15.09 -25.65
CA ALA A 417 -3.96 -16.31 -26.37
C ALA A 417 -4.44 -16.03 -27.79
N VAL A 418 -5.27 -14.99 -27.97
CA VAL A 418 -5.73 -14.55 -29.30
C VAL A 418 -4.57 -14.04 -30.15
N GLU A 419 -3.69 -13.21 -29.60
CA GLU A 419 -2.54 -12.64 -30.34
C GLU A 419 -1.47 -13.69 -30.69
N ASN A 420 -1.46 -14.83 -29.99
CA ASN A 420 -0.64 -16.00 -30.33
C ASN A 420 -1.34 -16.99 -31.28
N GLY A 421 -2.59 -16.72 -31.69
CA GLY A 421 -3.38 -17.62 -32.54
C GLY A 421 -3.86 -18.90 -31.85
N LEU A 422 -3.88 -18.92 -30.52
CA LEU A 422 -4.29 -20.07 -29.70
C LEU A 422 -5.79 -20.07 -29.40
N CYS A 423 -6.42 -18.90 -29.41
CA CYS A 423 -7.86 -18.69 -29.27
C CYS A 423 -8.36 -17.74 -30.36
N LYS A 424 -9.68 -17.70 -30.59
CA LYS A 424 -10.30 -16.82 -31.59
C LYS A 424 -10.74 -15.49 -30.99
N LYS A 425 -10.55 -14.41 -31.74
CA LYS A 425 -11.04 -13.07 -31.38
C LYS A 425 -12.56 -13.00 -31.54
N ASN A 426 -13.24 -12.13 -30.78
CA ASN A 426 -14.70 -11.97 -30.76
C ASN A 426 -15.47 -13.25 -30.37
N GLU A 427 -14.81 -14.19 -29.69
CA GLU A 427 -15.44 -15.37 -29.13
C GLU A 427 -15.18 -15.42 -27.62
N PRO A 428 -16.13 -15.95 -26.83
CA PRO A 428 -15.95 -16.08 -25.39
C PRO A 428 -14.88 -17.13 -25.08
N ILE A 429 -13.91 -16.75 -24.24
CA ILE A 429 -12.83 -17.59 -23.76
C ILE A 429 -12.99 -17.79 -22.26
N THR A 430 -13.18 -19.04 -21.83
CA THR A 430 -13.22 -19.41 -20.42
C THR A 430 -11.81 -19.49 -19.86
N VAL A 431 -11.48 -18.59 -18.95
CA VAL A 431 -10.25 -18.59 -18.17
C VAL A 431 -10.53 -19.27 -16.83
N LYS A 432 -9.91 -20.42 -16.59
CA LYS A 432 -9.95 -21.15 -15.32
C LYS A 432 -8.86 -20.62 -14.40
N LEU A 433 -9.27 -20.02 -13.30
CA LEU A 433 -8.40 -19.58 -12.21
C LEU A 433 -8.55 -20.54 -11.03
N LYS A 434 -7.62 -20.45 -10.07
CA LYS A 434 -7.66 -21.23 -8.83
C LYS A 434 -8.98 -21.04 -8.05
N GLY A 435 -9.52 -19.82 -8.06
CA GLY A 435 -10.75 -19.47 -7.35
C GLY A 435 -12.04 -19.61 -8.16
N GLY A 436 -11.98 -19.99 -9.43
CA GLY A 436 -13.16 -20.17 -10.29
C GLY A 436 -12.94 -19.77 -11.73
N ASN A 437 -14.02 -19.71 -12.50
CA ASN A 437 -13.97 -19.40 -13.93
C ASN A 437 -14.40 -17.97 -14.23
N LEU A 438 -13.69 -17.33 -15.16
CA LEU A 438 -14.10 -16.08 -15.79
C LEU A 438 -14.28 -16.33 -17.28
N VAL A 439 -15.25 -15.65 -17.90
CA VAL A 439 -15.42 -15.65 -19.36
C VAL A 439 -14.95 -14.30 -19.87
N ILE A 440 -13.99 -14.32 -20.78
CA ILE A 440 -13.40 -13.13 -21.37
C ILE A 440 -13.75 -13.08 -22.85
N GLU A 441 -14.23 -11.93 -23.32
CA GLU A 441 -14.44 -11.68 -24.75
C GLU A 441 -13.54 -10.52 -25.18
N TYR A 442 -12.58 -10.81 -26.05
CA TYR A 442 -11.67 -9.81 -26.60
C TYR A 442 -12.17 -9.35 -27.97
N THR A 443 -12.55 -8.08 -28.08
CA THR A 443 -13.03 -7.44 -29.32
C THR A 443 -12.01 -6.46 -29.89
N ASP A 444 -12.35 -5.81 -31.01
CA ASP A 444 -11.50 -4.76 -31.59
C ASP A 444 -11.46 -3.49 -30.72
N ASP A 445 -12.55 -3.21 -30.00
CA ASP A 445 -12.72 -1.98 -29.23
C ASP A 445 -12.35 -2.16 -27.75
N THR A 446 -12.69 -3.30 -27.14
CA THR A 446 -12.56 -3.51 -25.70
C THR A 446 -12.38 -4.98 -25.31
N VAL A 447 -12.15 -5.22 -24.02
CA VAL A 447 -12.18 -6.55 -23.40
C VAL A 447 -13.34 -6.59 -22.41
N TYR A 448 -14.26 -7.53 -22.60
CA TYR A 448 -15.32 -7.80 -21.64
C TYR A 448 -14.92 -8.92 -20.70
N LEU A 449 -15.19 -8.73 -19.40
CA LEU A 449 -14.99 -9.72 -18.37
C LEU A 449 -16.34 -10.08 -17.75
N THR A 450 -16.76 -11.33 -17.91
CA THR A 450 -17.96 -11.89 -17.33
C THR A 450 -17.61 -12.87 -16.22
N GLY A 451 -18.27 -12.77 -15.07
CA GLY A 451 -18.08 -13.70 -13.97
C GLY A 451 -19.14 -13.57 -12.90
N TYR A 452 -19.16 -14.58 -12.03
CA TYR A 452 -20.06 -14.59 -10.87
C TYR A 452 -19.66 -13.52 -9.85
N ALA A 453 -20.67 -13.05 -9.13
CA ALA A 453 -20.55 -12.27 -7.91
C ALA A 453 -21.51 -12.84 -6.86
N GLU A 454 -21.01 -13.14 -5.68
CA GLU A 454 -21.78 -13.84 -4.65
C GLU A 454 -21.72 -13.09 -3.33
N THR A 455 -22.88 -12.95 -2.70
CA THR A 455 -22.97 -12.51 -1.30
C THR A 455 -22.69 -13.72 -0.41
N VAL A 456 -21.68 -13.63 0.45
CA VAL A 456 -21.31 -14.71 1.37
C VAL A 456 -22.11 -14.60 2.65
N PHE A 457 -22.09 -13.43 3.29
CA PHE A 457 -22.88 -13.13 4.48
C PHE A 457 -22.98 -11.62 4.71
N GLU A 458 -23.88 -11.22 5.60
CA GLU A 458 -24.03 -9.84 6.05
C GLU A 458 -23.80 -9.76 7.56
N GLY A 459 -23.37 -8.60 8.04
CA GLY A 459 -23.12 -8.41 9.46
C GLY A 459 -23.06 -6.95 9.89
N GLU A 460 -22.86 -6.78 11.18
CA GLU A 460 -22.65 -5.48 11.81
C GLU A 460 -21.38 -5.53 12.66
N ILE A 461 -20.56 -4.48 12.59
CA ILE A 461 -19.39 -4.28 13.45
C ILE A 461 -19.59 -3.07 14.36
N GLU A 462 -18.96 -3.11 15.53
CA GLU A 462 -18.89 -1.99 16.45
C GLU A 462 -17.46 -1.42 16.49
N LEU A 463 -17.35 -0.12 16.21
CA LEU A 463 -16.11 0.66 16.21
C LEU A 463 -15.88 1.43 17.50
#